data_AF-B7TW64-F1
#
_entry.id   AF-B7TW64-F1
#
_cell.length_a   1.000
_cell.length_b   1.000
_cell.length_c   1.000
_cell.angle_alpha   90.00
_cell.angle_beta   90.00
_cell.angle_gamma   90.00
#
_symmetry.space_group_name_H-M   'P 1'
#
loop_
_entity.id
_entity.type
_entity.pdbx_description
1 polymer ?
#
loop_
_entity_poly.entity_id
_entity_poly.type
_entity_poly.pdbx_seq_one_letter_code
_entity_poly.pdbx_strand_id
1 'polypeptide(L)'
;LKVQRLDQPYIKKGGKLVPTDWNEALTVTAKKLRNTRPNGMAAIAGDLADCESMLLLKEIMQKLGSANIDCRQDGAKLPQNNRGSYVFNTTIEGIENADLCLLINTNPKVEAPIINARIRKRYLQGHFPIASIGPDVEYLYHIEKLGNNPVVLSEIAKGNHKFCKLLSAAQNPMLIIGQDALTRDDSESILALAGAIAEKF
;
A
#
# COMPACT_ATOMS: atom_id res chain seq x y z
N LEU A 1 -8.71 -22.93 -2.99
CA LEU A 1 -8.90 -22.92 -1.52
C LEU A 1 -9.49 -24.26 -1.04
N LYS A 2 -8.65 -25.22 -0.60
CA LYS A 2 -9.09 -26.60 -0.21
C LYS A 2 -8.74 -27.01 1.24
N VAL A 3 -7.98 -26.22 1.98
CA VAL A 3 -7.49 -26.58 3.32
C VAL A 3 -7.85 -25.49 4.34
N GLN A 4 -8.09 -25.90 5.59
CA GLN A 4 -8.37 -25.01 6.76
C GLN A 4 -9.43 -23.94 6.49
N ARG A 5 -10.54 -24.33 5.85
CA ARG A 5 -11.67 -23.42 5.62
C ARG A 5 -12.44 -23.23 6.94
N LEU A 6 -12.85 -22.00 7.21
CA LEU A 6 -13.95 -21.73 8.13
C LEU A 6 -15.24 -22.14 7.41
N ASP A 7 -15.79 -23.29 7.79
CA ASP A 7 -16.91 -23.96 7.12
C ASP A 7 -18.25 -23.76 7.85
N GLN A 8 -18.20 -23.49 9.14
CA GLN A 8 -19.36 -23.16 9.98
C GLN A 8 -19.01 -22.08 11.03
N PRO A 9 -20.01 -21.44 11.66
CA PRO A 9 -19.77 -20.52 12.76
C PRO A 9 -19.22 -21.23 14.02
N TYR A 10 -18.40 -20.51 14.79
CA TYR A 10 -17.86 -20.98 16.06
C TYR A 10 -17.99 -19.90 17.12
N ILE A 11 -18.23 -20.31 18.37
CA ILE A 11 -18.24 -19.42 19.55
C ILE A 11 -17.36 -19.97 20.65
N LYS A 12 -16.79 -19.08 21.47
CA LYS A 12 -15.89 -19.47 22.58
C LYS A 12 -16.71 -19.87 23.81
N LYS A 13 -16.68 -21.16 24.17
CA LYS A 13 -17.29 -21.74 25.39
C LYS A 13 -16.18 -22.43 26.20
N GLY A 14 -16.02 -22.10 27.48
CA GLY A 14 -14.97 -22.69 28.33
C GLY A 14 -13.54 -22.52 27.81
N GLY A 15 -13.26 -21.39 27.15
CA GLY A 15 -11.93 -21.09 26.60
C GLY A 15 -11.65 -21.69 25.21
N LYS A 16 -12.50 -22.57 24.67
CA LYS A 16 -12.33 -23.21 23.36
C LYS A 16 -13.40 -22.79 22.37
N LEU A 17 -13.07 -22.81 21.07
CA LEU A 17 -14.05 -22.60 20.00
C LEU A 17 -14.89 -23.86 19.84
N VAL A 18 -16.21 -23.69 19.82
CA VAL A 18 -17.19 -24.76 19.66
C VAL A 18 -18.09 -24.41 18.46
N PRO A 19 -18.33 -25.35 17.54
CA PRO A 19 -19.27 -25.17 16.44
C PRO A 19 -20.65 -24.71 16.91
N THR A 20 -21.33 -23.90 16.10
CA THR A 20 -22.69 -23.44 16.36
C THR A 20 -23.41 -23.11 15.06
N ASP A 21 -24.72 -22.85 15.13
CA ASP A 21 -25.50 -22.34 14.01
C ASP A 21 -25.38 -20.81 13.86
N TRP A 22 -25.87 -20.31 12.73
CA TRP A 22 -25.84 -18.87 12.42
C TRP A 22 -26.68 -18.02 13.37
N ASN A 23 -27.81 -18.54 13.86
CA ASN A 23 -28.70 -17.79 14.74
C ASN A 23 -28.05 -17.55 16.11
N GLU A 24 -27.45 -18.58 16.71
CA GLU A 24 -26.71 -18.45 17.97
C GLU A 24 -25.49 -17.54 17.78
N ALA A 25 -24.69 -17.73 16.72
CA ALA A 25 -23.51 -16.92 16.44
C ALA A 25 -23.84 -15.42 16.30
N LEU A 26 -24.85 -15.09 15.49
CA LEU A 26 -25.27 -13.70 15.27
C LEU A 26 -25.91 -13.09 16.52
N THR A 27 -26.70 -13.86 17.27
CA THR A 27 -27.30 -13.40 18.54
C THR A 27 -26.23 -13.03 19.57
N VAL A 28 -25.20 -13.88 19.72
CA VAL A 28 -24.07 -13.63 20.61
C VAL A 28 -23.30 -12.38 20.18
N THR A 29 -23.01 -12.23 18.89
CA THR A 29 -22.32 -11.06 18.33
C THR A 29 -23.13 -9.78 18.56
N ALA A 30 -24.42 -9.78 18.23
CA ALA A 30 -25.31 -8.64 18.40
C ALA A 30 -25.41 -8.21 19.88
N LYS A 31 -25.52 -9.16 20.81
CA LYS A 31 -25.53 -8.88 22.25
C LYS A 31 -24.23 -8.20 22.71
N LYS A 32 -23.08 -8.66 22.23
CA LYS A 32 -21.79 -8.03 22.55
C LYS A 32 -21.72 -6.62 22.00
N LEU A 33 -22.04 -6.43 20.71
CA LEU A 33 -22.01 -5.11 20.07
C LEU A 33 -22.90 -4.10 20.79
N ARG A 34 -24.11 -4.49 21.21
CA ARG A 34 -25.03 -3.61 21.97
C ARG A 34 -24.51 -3.22 23.36
N ASN A 35 -23.73 -4.09 23.99
CA ASN A 35 -23.18 -3.86 25.33
C ASN A 35 -21.82 -3.16 25.30
N THR A 36 -21.24 -2.93 24.12
CA THR A 36 -19.96 -2.25 23.95
C THR A 36 -20.22 -0.78 23.64
N ARG A 37 -19.56 0.12 24.38
CA ARG A 37 -19.62 1.56 24.10
C ARG A 37 -18.97 1.85 22.74
N PRO A 38 -19.43 2.85 21.98
CA PRO A 38 -18.90 3.12 20.64
C PRO A 38 -17.37 3.28 20.57
N ASN A 39 -16.78 4.00 21.54
CA ASN A 39 -15.32 4.20 21.62
C ASN A 39 -14.52 2.94 21.97
N GLY A 40 -15.18 1.90 22.50
CA GLY A 40 -14.58 0.60 22.81
C GLY A 40 -14.74 -0.42 21.68
N MET A 41 -15.31 -0.02 20.55
CA MET A 41 -15.51 -0.85 19.37
C MET A 41 -14.54 -0.42 18.28
N ALA A 42 -14.00 -1.37 17.53
CA ALA A 42 -13.20 -1.12 16.34
C ALA A 42 -13.44 -2.25 15.32
N ALA A 43 -13.24 -1.95 14.04
CA ALA A 43 -13.34 -2.92 12.97
C ALA A 43 -12.13 -2.79 12.04
N ILE A 44 -11.53 -3.93 11.70
CA ILE A 44 -10.43 -4.03 10.76
C ILE A 44 -10.90 -4.87 9.58
N ALA A 45 -10.97 -4.27 8.40
CA ALA A 45 -11.19 -5.01 7.16
C ALA A 45 -9.91 -5.72 6.76
N GLY A 46 -10.01 -7.00 6.39
CA GLY A 46 -8.87 -7.78 5.91
C GLY A 46 -8.51 -7.47 4.46
N ASP A 47 -7.27 -7.75 4.06
CA ASP A 47 -6.72 -7.40 2.73
C ASP A 47 -7.44 -8.09 1.56
N LEU A 48 -8.18 -9.16 1.84
CA LEU A 48 -8.95 -9.94 0.85
C LEU A 48 -10.46 -9.66 0.90
N ALA A 49 -10.90 -8.67 1.70
CA ALA A 49 -12.29 -8.27 1.76
C ALA A 49 -12.69 -7.50 0.49
N ASP A 50 -13.89 -7.75 -0.03
CA ASP A 50 -14.44 -7.01 -1.16
C ASP A 50 -15.00 -5.64 -0.74
N CYS A 51 -15.23 -4.78 -1.73
CA CYS A 51 -15.73 -3.41 -1.52
C CYS A 51 -17.10 -3.41 -0.81
N GLU A 52 -17.95 -4.37 -1.16
CA GLU A 52 -19.29 -4.53 -0.65
C GLU A 52 -19.28 -4.87 0.85
N SER A 53 -18.50 -5.86 1.28
CA SER A 53 -18.38 -6.21 2.69
C SER A 53 -17.74 -5.08 3.50
N MET A 54 -16.75 -4.39 2.93
CA MET A 54 -16.14 -3.23 3.58
C MET A 54 -17.13 -2.07 3.75
N LEU A 55 -17.96 -1.80 2.74
CA LEU A 55 -19.01 -0.79 2.83
C LEU A 55 -20.05 -1.16 3.89
N LEU A 56 -20.52 -2.41 3.90
CA LEU A 56 -21.46 -2.89 4.90
C LEU A 56 -20.89 -2.78 6.32
N LEU A 57 -19.64 -3.17 6.53
CA LEU A 57 -18.95 -3.06 7.81
C LEU A 57 -18.85 -1.59 8.26
N LYS A 58 -18.48 -0.69 7.35
CA LYS A 58 -18.44 0.75 7.60
C LYS A 58 -19.80 1.28 8.04
N GLU A 59 -20.87 0.94 7.33
CA GLU A 59 -22.23 1.38 7.67
C GLU A 59 -22.71 0.83 9.01
N ILE A 60 -22.40 -0.43 9.33
CA ILE A 60 -22.71 -1.03 10.64
C ILE A 60 -22.01 -0.26 11.76
N MET A 61 -20.71 0.01 11.61
CA MET A 61 -19.92 0.74 12.61
C MET A 61 -20.44 2.17 12.80
N GLN A 62 -20.78 2.86 11.72
CA GLN A 62 -21.39 4.19 11.77
C GLN A 62 -22.73 4.19 12.50
N LYS A 63 -23.61 3.21 12.23
CA LYS A 63 -24.90 3.05 12.94
C LYS A 63 -24.71 2.73 14.42
N LEU A 64 -23.63 2.04 14.79
CA LEU A 64 -23.23 1.78 16.18
C LEU A 64 -22.50 2.98 16.83
N GLY A 65 -22.32 4.08 16.09
CA GLY A 65 -21.70 5.31 16.58
C GLY A 65 -20.17 5.25 16.70
N SER A 66 -19.52 4.24 16.13
CA SER A 66 -18.06 4.07 16.19
C SER A 66 -17.40 4.52 14.89
N ALA A 67 -16.41 5.40 15.01
CA ALA A 67 -15.58 5.85 13.90
C ALA A 67 -14.30 5.00 13.72
N ASN A 68 -14.07 4.02 14.59
CA ASN A 68 -12.85 3.22 14.62
C ASN A 68 -12.89 2.12 13.55
N ILE A 69 -12.65 2.50 12.31
CA ILE A 69 -12.57 1.59 11.17
C ILE A 69 -11.23 1.76 10.47
N ASP A 70 -10.60 0.65 10.09
CA ASP A 70 -9.39 0.66 9.26
C ASP A 70 -9.35 -0.57 8.36
N CYS A 71 -8.58 -0.49 7.28
CA CYS A 71 -8.23 -1.62 6.41
C CYS A 71 -6.72 -1.84 6.32
N ARG A 72 -5.92 -0.95 6.90
CA ARG A 72 -4.45 -0.96 6.82
C ARG A 72 -3.89 -1.80 7.95
N GLN A 73 -3.92 -3.11 7.78
CA GLN A 73 -3.38 -4.06 8.76
C GLN A 73 -1.86 -3.90 8.95
N ASP A 74 -1.18 -3.37 7.93
CA ASP A 74 0.25 -3.05 7.90
C ASP A 74 0.62 -1.75 8.63
N GLY A 75 -0.37 -0.92 8.99
CA GLY A 75 -0.15 0.38 9.62
C GLY A 75 0.28 1.49 8.67
N ALA A 76 0.03 1.37 7.36
CA ALA A 76 0.41 2.39 6.39
C ALA A 76 -0.17 3.78 6.73
N LYS A 77 0.67 4.81 6.74
CA LYS A 77 0.27 6.20 7.03
C LYS A 77 -0.01 6.93 5.72
N LEU A 78 -1.28 6.96 5.33
CA LEU A 78 -1.75 7.61 4.11
C LEU A 78 -2.48 8.92 4.45
N PRO A 79 -2.29 9.99 3.66
CA PRO A 79 -3.01 11.24 3.84
C PRO A 79 -4.48 11.05 3.53
N GLN A 80 -5.33 11.64 4.36
CA GLN A 80 -6.78 11.60 4.15
C GLN A 80 -7.18 12.37 2.89
N ASN A 81 -8.24 11.91 2.21
CA ASN A 81 -8.85 12.58 1.06
C ASN A 81 -7.92 12.81 -0.15
N ASN A 82 -6.80 12.08 -0.26
CA ASN A 82 -5.90 12.16 -1.40
C ASN A 82 -5.81 10.80 -2.11
N ARG A 83 -6.63 10.59 -3.15
CA ARG A 83 -6.59 9.35 -3.94
C ARG A 83 -5.26 9.12 -4.63
N GLY A 84 -4.58 10.19 -5.07
CA GLY A 84 -3.29 10.10 -5.75
C GLY A 84 -2.19 9.50 -4.88
N SER A 85 -2.35 9.48 -3.56
CA SER A 85 -1.35 8.97 -2.62
C SER A 85 -1.26 7.45 -2.53
N TYR A 86 -2.27 6.70 -2.99
CA TYR A 86 -2.33 5.23 -2.84
C TYR A 86 -2.67 4.48 -4.13
N VAL A 87 -2.95 5.18 -5.23
CA VAL A 87 -3.20 4.53 -6.53
C VAL A 87 -1.95 4.59 -7.41
N PHE A 88 -1.85 3.62 -8.31
CA PHE A 88 -0.80 3.63 -9.34
C PHE A 88 -1.17 4.60 -10.47
N ASN A 89 -0.94 5.90 -10.26
CA ASN A 89 -1.41 6.99 -11.12
C ASN A 89 -1.00 6.83 -12.59
N THR A 90 0.22 6.36 -12.86
CA THR A 90 0.74 6.14 -14.22
C THR A 90 -0.03 5.07 -15.00
N THR A 91 -0.81 4.22 -14.31
CA THR A 91 -1.42 2.99 -14.83
C THR A 91 -0.36 1.94 -15.23
N ILE A 92 -0.76 0.66 -15.20
CA ILE A 92 0.14 -0.45 -15.55
C ILE A 92 0.55 -0.37 -17.04
N GLU A 93 -0.34 0.10 -17.90
CA GLU A 93 -0.06 0.32 -19.33
C GLU A 93 0.88 1.51 -19.56
N GLY A 94 0.69 2.60 -18.81
CA GLY A 94 1.50 3.81 -18.95
C GLY A 94 2.98 3.63 -18.60
N ILE A 95 3.36 2.52 -17.94
CA ILE A 95 4.78 2.13 -17.76
C ILE A 95 5.50 2.07 -19.12
N GLU A 96 4.80 1.72 -20.20
CA GLU A 96 5.39 1.62 -21.54
C GLU A 96 5.74 2.99 -22.15
N ASN A 97 5.13 4.07 -21.65
CA ASN A 97 5.39 5.44 -22.11
C ASN A 97 6.43 6.18 -21.25
N ALA A 98 6.79 5.63 -20.09
CA ALA A 98 7.77 6.23 -19.21
C ALA A 98 9.17 6.20 -19.84
N ASP A 99 9.94 7.27 -19.66
CA ASP A 99 11.32 7.36 -20.16
C ASP A 99 12.36 7.39 -19.03
N LEU A 100 11.92 7.47 -17.77
CA LEU A 100 12.74 7.29 -16.58
C LEU A 100 11.91 6.67 -15.46
N CYS A 101 12.52 5.81 -14.64
CA CYS A 101 11.86 5.24 -13.46
C CYS A 101 12.70 5.40 -12.20
N LEU A 102 12.07 5.91 -11.12
CA LEU A 102 12.63 5.95 -9.78
C LEU A 102 11.81 5.05 -8.85
N LEU A 103 12.45 4.00 -8.34
CA LEU A 103 11.90 3.08 -7.34
C LEU A 103 12.24 3.58 -5.93
N ILE A 104 11.24 3.74 -5.06
CA ILE A 104 11.38 4.24 -3.71
C ILE A 104 10.92 3.16 -2.73
N ASN A 105 11.87 2.57 -2.02
CA ASN A 105 11.70 1.53 -1.00
C ASN A 105 10.71 0.42 -1.46
N THR A 106 10.95 -0.13 -2.65
CA THR A 106 10.13 -1.18 -3.26
C THR A 106 10.99 -2.26 -3.90
N ASN A 107 10.51 -3.49 -3.81
CA ASN A 107 10.94 -4.63 -4.61
C ASN A 107 9.76 -5.12 -5.49
N PRO A 108 9.58 -4.56 -6.69
CA PRO A 108 8.46 -4.92 -7.56
C PRO A 108 8.44 -6.40 -7.93
N LYS A 109 9.59 -7.10 -7.92
CA LYS A 109 9.67 -8.54 -8.19
C LYS A 109 8.88 -9.37 -7.17
N VAL A 110 8.86 -8.93 -5.91
CA VAL A 110 8.19 -9.64 -4.81
C VAL A 110 6.79 -9.06 -4.58
N GLU A 111 6.68 -7.73 -4.53
CA GLU A 111 5.43 -7.04 -4.19
C GLU A 111 4.41 -7.06 -5.33
N ALA A 112 4.86 -6.83 -6.57
CA ALA A 112 3.97 -6.69 -7.73
C ALA A 112 4.61 -7.27 -9.01
N PRO A 113 4.69 -8.61 -9.16
CA PRO A 113 5.42 -9.26 -10.26
C PRO A 113 5.01 -8.81 -11.66
N ILE A 114 3.73 -8.45 -11.85
CA ILE A 114 3.22 -7.93 -13.12
C ILE A 114 3.75 -6.52 -13.42
N ILE A 115 3.85 -5.65 -12.41
CA ILE A 115 4.48 -4.33 -12.55
C ILE A 115 5.95 -4.52 -12.90
N ASN A 116 6.67 -5.40 -12.19
CA ASN A 116 8.06 -5.73 -12.52
C ASN A 116 8.24 -6.25 -13.95
N ALA A 117 7.32 -7.10 -14.42
CA ALA A 117 7.35 -7.60 -15.80
C ALA A 117 7.15 -6.48 -16.83
N ARG A 118 6.28 -5.49 -16.55
CA ARG A 118 6.08 -4.31 -17.41
C ARG A 118 7.29 -3.37 -17.39
N ILE A 119 7.89 -3.12 -16.23
CA ILE A 119 9.14 -2.36 -16.12
C ILE A 119 10.24 -3.05 -16.94
N ARG A 120 10.38 -4.38 -16.81
CA ARG A 120 11.34 -5.15 -17.62
C ARG A 120 11.03 -5.07 -19.12
N LYS A 121 9.76 -5.18 -19.52
CA LYS A 121 9.35 -5.02 -20.94
C LYS A 121 9.80 -3.66 -21.46
N ARG A 122 9.55 -2.58 -20.71
CA ARG A 122 9.96 -1.23 -21.07
C ARG A 122 11.48 -1.08 -21.13
N TYR A 123 12.19 -1.63 -20.14
CA TYR A 123 13.66 -1.64 -20.10
C TYR A 123 14.29 -2.28 -21.34
N LEU A 124 13.73 -3.40 -21.81
CA LEU A 124 14.23 -4.11 -22.99
C LEU A 124 14.09 -3.33 -24.30
N GLN A 125 13.24 -2.31 -24.35
CA GLN A 125 13.14 -1.39 -25.50
C GLN A 125 14.30 -0.37 -25.54
N GLY A 126 15.12 -0.30 -24.50
CA GLY A 126 16.25 0.63 -24.40
C GLY A 126 15.85 2.03 -23.94
N HIS A 127 16.86 2.87 -23.69
CA HIS A 127 16.68 4.28 -23.28
C HIS A 127 15.68 4.45 -22.13
N PHE A 128 15.86 3.68 -21.06
CA PHE A 128 15.01 3.71 -19.87
C PHE A 128 15.88 3.57 -18.62
N PRO A 129 16.53 4.66 -18.16
CA PRO A 129 17.23 4.67 -16.90
C PRO A 129 16.27 4.35 -15.75
N ILE A 130 16.68 3.39 -14.92
CA ILE A 130 15.97 3.00 -13.71
C ILE A 130 16.91 3.22 -12.54
N ALA A 131 16.43 3.88 -11.50
CA ALA A 131 17.16 4.09 -10.26
C ALA A 131 16.34 3.60 -9.06
N SER A 132 17.02 3.25 -7.97
CA SER A 132 16.37 2.85 -6.72
C SER A 132 16.95 3.59 -5.51
N ILE A 133 16.06 4.00 -4.61
CA ILE A 133 16.37 4.46 -3.26
C ILE A 133 15.69 3.51 -2.30
N GLY A 134 16.43 2.70 -1.55
CA GLY A 134 15.84 1.70 -0.65
C GLY A 134 16.74 0.49 -0.41
N PRO A 135 16.16 -0.67 -0.06
CA PRO A 135 16.93 -1.84 0.32
C PRO A 135 17.80 -2.35 -0.84
N ASP A 136 18.95 -2.92 -0.49
CA ASP A 136 19.87 -3.51 -1.44
C ASP A 136 19.33 -4.88 -1.91
N VAL A 137 18.51 -4.87 -2.96
CA VAL A 137 17.92 -6.09 -3.53
C VAL A 137 18.47 -6.37 -4.93
N GLU A 138 18.34 -7.62 -5.35
CA GLU A 138 18.72 -8.07 -6.68
C GLU A 138 17.56 -7.87 -7.66
N TYR A 139 17.80 -7.08 -8.71
CA TYR A 139 16.85 -6.80 -9.78
C TYR A 139 17.18 -7.59 -11.06
N LEU A 140 16.17 -7.84 -11.90
CA LEU A 140 16.32 -8.62 -13.14
C LEU A 140 16.83 -7.79 -14.34
N TYR A 141 17.16 -6.53 -14.10
CA TYR A 141 17.63 -5.55 -15.07
C TYR A 141 18.51 -4.53 -14.35
N HIS A 142 19.30 -3.77 -15.10
CA HIS A 142 20.21 -2.79 -14.50
C HIS A 142 19.43 -1.67 -13.81
N ILE A 143 19.79 -1.40 -12.56
CA ILE A 143 19.24 -0.30 -11.76
C ILE A 143 20.40 0.44 -11.11
N GLU A 144 20.41 1.77 -11.22
CA GLU A 144 21.32 2.63 -10.46
C GLU A 144 20.84 2.74 -9.01
N LYS A 145 21.60 2.16 -8.07
CA LYS A 145 21.30 2.25 -6.64
C LYS A 145 21.80 3.60 -6.12
N LEU A 146 20.88 4.50 -5.78
CA LEU A 146 21.21 5.85 -5.29
C LEU A 146 21.48 5.88 -3.77
N GLY A 147 21.18 4.79 -3.07
CA GLY A 147 21.36 4.64 -1.64
C GLY A 147 20.12 4.06 -0.96
N ASN A 148 20.15 3.97 0.37
CA ASN A 148 19.07 3.41 1.19
C ASN A 148 18.55 4.41 2.26
N ASN A 149 18.99 5.68 2.18
CA ASN A 149 18.67 6.70 3.17
C ASN A 149 17.66 7.71 2.60
N PRO A 150 16.57 8.05 3.33
CA PRO A 150 15.64 9.12 2.97
C PRO A 150 16.29 10.49 2.67
N VAL A 151 17.51 10.76 3.18
CA VAL A 151 18.28 11.97 2.84
C VAL A 151 18.44 12.14 1.33
N VAL A 152 18.61 11.04 0.58
CA VAL A 152 18.74 11.08 -0.89
C VAL A 152 17.47 11.64 -1.53
N LEU A 153 16.28 11.29 -1.03
CA LEU A 153 15.01 11.87 -1.50
C LEU A 153 14.97 13.38 -1.22
N SER A 154 15.46 13.82 -0.06
CA SER A 154 15.53 15.24 0.27
C SER A 154 16.47 16.00 -0.65
N GLU A 155 17.63 15.43 -0.98
CA GLU A 155 18.58 16.03 -1.92
C GLU A 155 18.01 16.13 -3.34
N ILE A 156 17.29 15.09 -3.80
CA ILE A 156 16.62 15.11 -5.11
C ILE A 156 15.51 16.17 -5.12
N ALA A 157 14.66 16.22 -4.11
CA ALA A 157 13.60 17.23 -4.00
C ALA A 157 14.17 18.66 -4.03
N LYS A 158 15.28 18.90 -3.31
CA LYS A 158 15.99 20.19 -3.31
C LYS A 158 16.69 20.50 -4.64
N GLY A 159 16.94 19.51 -5.49
CA GLY A 159 17.65 19.69 -6.77
C GLY A 159 19.18 19.55 -6.67
N ASN A 160 19.69 19.08 -5.53
CA ASN A 160 21.13 19.01 -5.23
C ASN A 160 21.76 17.68 -5.63
N HIS A 161 20.94 16.69 -6.03
CA HIS A 161 21.43 15.36 -6.36
C HIS A 161 21.73 15.23 -7.86
N LYS A 162 22.74 14.43 -8.22
CA LYS A 162 23.14 14.18 -9.63
C LYS A 162 21.99 13.65 -10.50
N PHE A 163 21.08 12.90 -9.91
CA PHE A 163 19.91 12.31 -10.57
C PHE A 163 18.89 13.37 -11.05
N CYS A 164 18.90 14.57 -10.47
CA CYS A 164 18.02 15.67 -10.89
C CYS A 164 18.20 16.05 -12.36
N LYS A 165 19.43 15.91 -12.91
CA LYS A 165 19.69 16.16 -14.33
C LYS A 165 18.93 15.18 -15.24
N LEU A 166 18.84 13.91 -14.82
CA LEU A 166 18.09 12.89 -15.55
C LEU A 166 16.59 13.13 -15.43
N LEU A 167 16.10 13.47 -14.22
CA LEU A 167 14.69 13.81 -14.00
C LEU A 167 14.26 15.03 -14.84
N SER A 168 15.05 16.11 -14.89
CA SER A 168 14.73 17.28 -15.72
C SER A 168 14.79 17.02 -17.23
N ALA A 169 15.55 16.02 -17.67
CA ALA A 169 15.67 15.67 -19.08
C ALA A 169 14.57 14.69 -19.55
N ALA A 170 13.94 13.99 -18.61
CA ALA A 170 12.86 13.06 -18.86
C ALA A 170 11.57 13.83 -19.23
N GLN A 171 10.87 13.36 -20.24
CA GLN A 171 9.56 13.85 -20.65
C GLN A 171 8.42 13.17 -19.88
N ASN A 172 8.59 11.89 -19.54
CA ASN A 172 7.60 11.07 -18.84
C ASN A 172 8.26 10.30 -17.68
N PRO A 173 8.79 11.00 -16.65
CA PRO A 173 9.35 10.34 -15.48
C PRO A 173 8.26 9.62 -14.69
N MET A 174 8.59 8.46 -14.14
CA MET A 174 7.70 7.68 -13.27
C MET A 174 8.37 7.39 -11.93
N LEU A 175 7.67 7.72 -10.85
CA LEU A 175 8.06 7.37 -9.48
C LEU A 175 7.17 6.23 -8.97
N ILE A 176 7.77 5.18 -8.43
CA ILE A 176 7.06 4.05 -7.81
C ILE A 176 7.48 3.96 -6.35
N ILE A 177 6.52 4.13 -5.44
CA ILE A 177 6.72 4.05 -3.99
C ILE A 177 6.20 2.69 -3.53
N GLY A 178 7.01 1.94 -2.79
CA GLY A 178 6.62 0.67 -2.19
C GLY A 178 5.72 0.86 -0.98
N GLN A 179 4.82 -0.09 -0.75
CA GLN A 179 3.91 -0.06 0.41
C GLN A 179 4.68 -0.02 1.73
N ASP A 180 5.80 -0.75 1.82
CA ASP A 180 6.67 -0.76 3.01
C ASP A 180 7.30 0.60 3.32
N ALA A 181 7.37 1.52 2.34
CA ALA A 181 7.80 2.88 2.60
C ALA A 181 6.81 3.64 3.48
N LEU A 182 5.53 3.26 3.40
CA LEU A 182 4.39 3.95 4.00
C LEU A 182 4.12 3.51 5.45
N THR A 183 4.69 2.39 5.89
CA THR A 183 4.53 1.82 7.24
C THR A 183 5.60 2.30 8.23
N ARG A 184 6.64 2.99 7.74
CA ARG A 184 7.75 3.50 8.56
C ARG A 184 7.35 4.67 9.47
N ASP A 185 8.23 5.02 10.39
CA ASP A 185 8.05 6.20 11.25
C ASP A 185 8.12 7.52 10.47
N ASP A 186 8.99 7.57 9.45
CA ASP A 186 9.23 8.73 8.57
C ASP A 186 8.40 8.70 7.27
N SER A 187 7.36 7.85 7.18
CA SER A 187 6.60 7.63 5.95
C SER A 187 5.90 8.87 5.41
N GLU A 188 5.38 9.74 6.27
CA GLU A 188 4.79 11.01 5.87
C GLU A 188 5.81 11.90 5.14
N SER A 189 7.06 11.91 5.62
CA SER A 189 8.15 12.66 4.98
C SER A 189 8.56 12.04 3.65
N ILE A 190 8.62 10.71 3.57
CA ILE A 190 8.94 9.99 2.32
C ILE A 190 7.89 10.33 1.24
N LEU A 191 6.61 10.22 1.58
CA LEU A 191 5.51 10.50 0.66
C LEU A 191 5.49 11.98 0.24
N ALA A 192 5.69 12.91 1.18
CA ALA A 192 5.77 14.33 0.89
C ALA A 192 6.96 14.68 -0.03
N LEU A 193 8.13 14.10 0.21
CA LEU A 193 9.32 14.29 -0.64
C LEU A 193 9.11 13.71 -2.04
N ALA A 194 8.52 12.52 -2.15
CA ALA A 194 8.21 11.93 -3.44
C ALA A 194 7.20 12.78 -4.23
N GLY A 195 6.17 13.32 -3.54
CA GLY A 195 5.24 14.28 -4.13
C GLY A 195 5.94 15.55 -4.61
N ALA A 196 6.81 16.14 -3.80
CA ALA A 196 7.59 17.33 -4.18
C ALA A 196 8.53 17.08 -5.38
N ILE A 197 9.08 15.86 -5.51
CA ILE A 197 9.85 15.47 -6.70
C ILE A 197 8.94 15.42 -7.93
N ALA A 198 7.78 14.77 -7.82
CA ALA A 198 6.83 14.62 -8.91
C ALA A 198 6.17 15.94 -9.36
N GLU A 199 6.04 16.93 -8.47
CA GLU A 199 5.56 18.27 -8.83
C GLU A 199 6.63 19.13 -9.51
N LYS A 200 7.90 18.86 -9.24
CA LYS A 200 9.03 19.69 -9.68
C LYS A 200 9.60 19.26 -11.04
N PHE A 201 9.60 17.97 -11.32
CA PHE A 201 10.18 17.37 -12.52
C PHE A 201 9.07 16.68 -13.32
#